data_AF-A0A1B8U198-F1
#
_entry.id   AF-A0A1B8U198-F1
#
_cell.length_a   1.000
_cell.length_b   1.000
_cell.length_c   1.000
_cell.angle_alpha   90.00
_cell.angle_beta   90.00
_cell.angle_gamma   90.00
#
_symmetry.space_group_name_H-M   'P 1'
#
loop_
_entity.id
_entity.type
_entity.pdbx_description
1 polymer ?
#
loop_
_entity_poly.entity_id
_entity_poly.type
_entity_poly.pdbx_seq_one_letter_code
_entity_poly.pdbx_strand_id
1 'polypeptide(L)'
;MKKILKLVYVCAVLFFLASCDDENEIIPTTGNLTIDLTGLEELGTDYVYEGWLIVNGTPVSTGTFTSIVFPQTFTVGIDNLNTATQFVLSIEPEGETGTAAATPAATKLLAGDFSGNSANVTSTGIVGDFSNSWGKYILATPTDDDNSNEESGIWFLDNSSGNAEVGLSLPTLTDGWKYEGWVVLNGTPVSTGTFLDPASADDNAATSPYKGSLNNGPAFPGEDYVMGSAAGVDFPTDLKDATIVISVEPYPDNSAAPFTLKPLANVVPASAMNHSVLSLEAGPISVLTGTVSR
;
A
#
# COMPACT_ATOMS: atom_id res chain seq x y z
N MET A 1 72.69 66.96 5.95
CA MET A 1 71.31 67.10 5.42
C MET A 1 70.86 65.68 5.03
N LYS A 2 69.79 65.02 5.49
CA LYS A 2 68.48 65.34 6.09
C LYS A 2 68.20 64.25 7.17
N LYS A 3 67.90 64.63 8.42
CA LYS A 3 66.60 64.49 9.12
C LYS A 3 65.98 63.07 9.22
N ILE A 4 66.15 62.46 10.39
CA ILE A 4 65.15 61.92 11.34
C ILE A 4 63.88 61.26 10.76
N LEU A 5 63.65 60.00 11.13
CA LEU A 5 62.29 59.50 11.40
C LEU A 5 62.30 58.44 12.53
N LYS A 6 61.39 58.65 13.49
CA LYS A 6 61.13 57.86 14.70
C LYS A 6 60.36 56.57 14.35
N LEU A 7 60.56 55.48 15.10
CA LEU A 7 59.44 54.71 15.65
C LEU A 7 59.92 53.76 16.77
N VAL A 8 59.33 53.93 17.95
CA VAL A 8 59.41 53.01 19.09
C VAL A 8 58.40 51.90 18.83
N TYR A 9 58.80 50.63 18.95
CA TYR A 9 57.88 49.51 19.14
C TYR A 9 58.32 48.73 20.38
N VAL A 10 57.47 48.80 21.41
CA VAL A 10 57.54 47.98 22.62
C VAL A 10 57.12 46.56 22.23
N CYS A 11 58.05 45.61 22.28
CA CYS A 11 57.73 44.19 22.23
C CYS A 11 57.58 43.68 23.66
N ALA A 12 56.34 43.60 24.15
CA ALA A 12 56.02 42.82 25.32
C ALA A 12 55.67 41.39 24.88
N VAL A 13 56.60 40.47 25.14
CA VAL A 13 56.36 39.03 25.08
C VAL A 13 55.55 38.67 26.32
N LEU A 14 54.36 38.11 26.12
CA LEU A 14 53.67 37.31 27.13
C LEU A 14 53.08 36.08 26.44
N PHE A 15 53.79 34.96 26.63
CA PHE A 15 53.32 33.62 26.37
C PHE A 15 52.10 33.32 27.26
N PHE A 16 50.97 33.02 26.63
CA PHE A 16 49.95 32.15 27.21
C PHE A 16 49.60 31.10 26.15
N LEU A 17 50.38 30.00 26.15
CA LEU A 17 49.94 28.72 25.61
C LEU A 17 49.29 27.97 26.78
N ALA A 18 47.98 28.07 26.89
CA ALA A 18 47.14 27.17 27.68
C ALA A 18 45.68 27.37 27.27
N SER A 19 45.22 26.56 26.31
CA SER A 19 43.81 26.15 26.23
C SER A 19 43.80 24.75 25.63
N CYS A 20 44.08 23.77 26.47
CA CYS A 20 43.59 22.42 26.25
C CYS A 20 42.25 22.42 26.99
N ASP A 21 41.16 22.67 26.28
CA ASP A 21 39.88 22.15 26.72
C ASP A 21 39.75 20.81 26.00
N ASP A 22 40.06 19.74 26.73
CA ASP A 22 39.48 18.43 26.46
C ASP A 22 37.97 18.58 26.69
N GLU A 23 37.27 19.17 25.71
CA GLU A 23 35.84 18.97 25.62
C GLU A 23 35.66 17.48 25.39
N ASN A 24 35.09 16.80 26.37
CA ASN A 24 34.54 15.47 26.19
C ASN A 24 33.47 15.59 25.10
N GLU A 25 33.87 15.55 23.83
CA GLU A 25 32.93 15.50 22.71
C GLU A 25 32.11 14.23 22.91
N ILE A 26 30.87 14.42 23.35
CA ILE A 26 29.88 13.35 23.41
C ILE A 26 29.61 13.00 21.95
N ILE A 27 30.33 11.99 21.46
CA ILE A 27 30.07 11.44 20.12
C ILE A 27 28.65 10.87 20.18
N PRO A 28 27.70 11.41 19.39
CA PRO A 28 26.33 10.94 19.42
C PRO A 28 26.31 9.48 18.98
N THR A 29 25.74 8.59 19.79
CA THR A 29 25.59 7.16 19.44
C THR A 29 24.26 6.88 18.73
N THR A 30 23.35 7.85 18.74
CA THR A 30 22.03 7.77 18.10
C THR A 30 21.71 9.06 17.35
N GLY A 31 20.82 8.96 16.37
CA GLY A 31 20.20 10.09 15.67
C GLY A 31 18.69 9.90 15.55
N ASN A 32 18.03 10.90 14.95
CA ASN A 32 16.58 10.91 14.77
C ASN A 32 16.23 10.56 13.33
N LEU A 33 15.40 9.53 13.14
CA LEU A 33 14.73 9.24 11.88
C LEU A 33 13.30 9.80 11.96
N THR A 34 12.96 10.76 11.12
CA THR A 34 11.59 11.29 11.04
C THR A 34 10.91 10.76 9.80
N ILE A 35 9.76 10.13 9.97
CA ILE A 35 8.89 9.65 8.90
C ILE A 35 7.65 10.54 8.81
N ASP A 36 7.29 10.94 7.61
CA ASP A 36 6.10 11.74 7.31
C ASP A 36 5.37 11.11 6.13
N LEU A 37 4.35 10.31 6.42
CA LEU A 37 3.67 9.43 5.48
C LEU A 37 2.20 9.83 5.33
N THR A 38 1.61 9.49 4.19
CA THR A 38 0.20 9.76 3.92
C THR A 38 -0.53 8.52 3.42
N GLY A 39 -1.81 8.42 3.73
CA GLY A 39 -2.70 7.37 3.20
C GLY A 39 -2.60 6.00 3.89
N LEU A 40 -1.84 5.86 4.98
CA LEU A 40 -1.87 4.65 5.80
C LEU A 40 -3.21 4.55 6.57
N GLU A 41 -3.64 3.32 6.84
CA GLU A 41 -4.77 3.02 7.70
C GLU A 41 -4.36 2.26 8.97
N GLU A 42 -5.25 2.21 9.96
CA GLU A 42 -5.03 1.41 11.17
C GLU A 42 -5.16 -0.09 10.85
N LEU A 43 -4.19 -0.89 11.28
CA LEU A 43 -4.10 -2.33 10.93
C LEU A 43 -4.81 -3.27 11.92
N GLY A 44 -5.42 -2.70 12.98
CA GLY A 44 -5.98 -3.46 14.09
C GLY A 44 -4.92 -3.93 15.10
N THR A 45 -5.23 -5.02 15.82
CA THR A 45 -4.39 -5.51 16.93
C THR A 45 -3.38 -6.58 16.54
N ASP A 46 -3.56 -7.18 15.36
CA ASP A 46 -2.80 -8.37 14.95
C ASP A 46 -1.58 -8.01 14.11
N TYR A 47 -1.47 -6.76 13.65
CA TYR A 47 -0.38 -6.27 12.80
C TYR A 47 0.05 -4.86 13.18
N VAL A 48 1.30 -4.54 12.88
CA VAL A 48 1.93 -3.24 13.07
C VAL A 48 2.70 -2.81 11.83
N TYR A 49 2.98 -1.52 11.70
CA TYR A 49 3.97 -1.06 10.73
C TYR A 49 5.37 -1.18 11.32
N GLU A 50 6.35 -1.58 10.51
CA GLU A 50 7.76 -1.56 10.88
C GLU A 50 8.59 -0.82 9.83
N GLY A 51 9.43 0.10 10.30
CA GLY A 51 10.40 0.79 9.46
C GLY A 51 11.75 0.05 9.44
N TRP A 52 12.39 0.02 8.28
CA TRP A 52 13.66 -0.66 8.07
C TRP A 52 14.64 0.24 7.32
N LEU A 53 15.84 0.40 7.87
CA LEU A 53 16.98 0.95 7.14
C LEU A 53 17.74 -0.18 6.46
N ILE A 54 18.03 -0.02 5.17
CA ILE A 54 18.90 -0.96 4.45
C ILE A 54 20.34 -0.50 4.63
N VAL A 55 21.07 -1.17 5.51
CA VAL A 55 22.46 -0.85 5.88
C VAL A 55 23.37 -1.91 5.26
N ASN A 56 24.24 -1.51 4.33
CA ASN A 56 25.11 -2.43 3.59
C ASN A 56 24.34 -3.62 2.96
N GLY A 57 23.13 -3.37 2.47
CA GLY A 57 22.26 -4.39 1.88
C GLY A 57 21.51 -5.27 2.89
N THR A 58 21.65 -5.03 4.20
CA THR A 58 20.94 -5.78 5.26
C THR A 58 19.89 -4.90 5.91
N PRO A 59 18.65 -5.39 6.12
CA PRO A 59 17.62 -4.62 6.82
C PRO A 59 17.96 -4.47 8.31
N VAL A 60 17.71 -3.29 8.85
CA VAL A 60 17.84 -2.96 10.27
C VAL A 60 16.58 -2.25 10.71
N SER A 61 15.86 -2.85 11.66
CA SER A 61 14.63 -2.27 12.22
C SER A 61 14.87 -0.89 12.83
N THR A 62 13.89 0.00 12.65
CA THR A 62 13.81 1.32 13.28
C THR A 62 12.77 1.34 14.41
N GLY A 63 12.16 0.19 14.72
CA GLY A 63 11.03 0.04 15.62
C GLY A 63 9.69 -0.04 14.88
N THR A 64 8.68 -0.50 15.62
CA THR A 64 7.31 -0.67 15.15
C THR A 64 6.40 0.49 15.58
N PHE A 65 5.30 0.71 14.87
CA PHE A 65 4.29 1.69 15.22
C PHE A 65 2.90 1.31 14.70
N THR A 66 1.86 1.76 15.39
CA THR A 66 0.45 1.60 14.99
C THR A 66 -0.24 2.93 14.67
N SER A 67 0.26 4.04 15.22
CA SER A 67 -0.26 5.37 14.94
C SER A 67 -0.09 5.72 13.47
N ILE A 68 -1.15 6.21 12.84
CA ILE A 68 -1.13 6.78 11.48
C ILE A 68 -1.06 8.30 11.47
N VAL A 69 -0.79 8.92 12.63
CA VAL A 69 -0.60 10.38 12.75
C VAL A 69 0.87 10.72 12.51
N PHE A 70 1.14 11.57 11.52
CA PHE A 70 2.49 11.97 11.09
C PHE A 70 2.71 13.49 11.24
N PRO A 71 3.97 13.95 11.39
CA PRO A 71 5.21 13.16 11.38
C PRO A 71 5.47 12.40 12.68
N GLN A 72 6.26 11.31 12.59
CA GLN A 72 6.74 10.52 13.73
C GLN A 72 8.26 10.45 13.73
N THR A 73 8.88 10.43 14.91
CA THR A 73 10.35 10.41 15.05
C THR A 73 10.81 9.22 15.88
N PHE A 74 11.79 8.48 15.36
CA PHE A 74 12.38 7.29 15.96
C PHE A 74 13.87 7.54 16.26
N THR A 75 14.33 7.07 17.42
CA THR A 75 15.77 7.14 17.77
C THR A 75 16.47 5.88 17.27
N VAL A 76 17.46 6.06 16.39
CA VAL A 76 18.17 4.95 15.72
C VAL A 76 19.68 5.11 15.91
N GLY A 77 20.44 4.01 15.90
CA GLY A 77 21.90 4.05 15.99
C GLY A 77 22.52 4.91 14.87
N ILE A 78 23.44 5.80 15.23
CA ILE A 78 23.99 6.81 14.32
C ILE A 78 24.70 6.18 13.10
N ASP A 79 25.37 5.05 13.29
CA ASP A 79 26.09 4.35 12.22
C ASP A 79 25.13 3.76 11.20
N ASN A 80 23.99 3.23 11.65
CA ASN A 80 22.93 2.73 10.77
C ASN A 80 22.32 3.89 9.99
N LEU A 81 22.01 5.02 10.64
CA LEU A 81 21.47 6.20 9.97
C LEU A 81 22.41 6.71 8.89
N ASN A 82 23.70 6.85 9.16
CA ASN A 82 24.67 7.38 8.20
C ASN A 82 24.95 6.41 7.04
N THR A 83 24.90 5.10 7.29
CA THR A 83 25.23 4.07 6.30
C THR A 83 24.03 3.63 5.47
N ALA A 84 22.80 3.86 5.95
CA ALA A 84 21.59 3.43 5.26
C ALA A 84 21.52 3.98 3.82
N THR A 85 21.23 3.10 2.86
CA THR A 85 21.05 3.49 1.46
C THR A 85 19.59 3.65 1.09
N GLN A 86 18.69 2.99 1.83
CA GLN A 86 17.26 2.93 1.54
C GLN A 86 16.45 2.82 2.84
N PHE A 87 15.22 3.33 2.80
CA PHE A 87 14.19 3.04 3.79
C PHE A 87 13.12 2.14 3.17
N VAL A 88 12.63 1.17 3.95
CA VAL A 88 11.50 0.30 3.61
C VAL A 88 10.50 0.31 4.77
N LEU A 89 9.21 0.38 4.45
CA LEU A 89 8.11 0.16 5.39
C LEU A 89 7.43 -1.16 5.05
N SER A 90 7.13 -1.98 6.05
CA SER A 90 6.34 -3.20 5.93
C SER A 90 5.23 -3.28 6.96
N ILE A 91 4.26 -4.16 6.68
CA ILE A 91 3.23 -4.60 7.63
C ILE A 91 3.71 -5.91 8.23
N GLU A 92 3.88 -5.95 9.55
CA GLU A 92 4.41 -7.09 10.29
C GLU A 92 3.36 -7.65 11.25
N PRO A 93 3.30 -8.96 11.49
CA PRO A 93 2.52 -9.52 12.59
C PRO A 93 2.92 -8.90 13.93
N GLU A 94 1.96 -8.65 14.81
CA GLU A 94 2.26 -8.06 16.12
C GLU A 94 2.98 -9.08 17.03
N GLY A 95 4.03 -8.63 17.72
CA GLY A 95 4.75 -9.41 18.71
C GLY A 95 5.75 -10.44 18.15
N GLU A 96 6.22 -10.27 16.91
CA GLU A 96 7.26 -11.14 16.35
C GLU A 96 8.56 -11.15 17.16
N THR A 97 9.26 -12.28 17.11
CA THR A 97 10.56 -12.46 17.80
C THR A 97 11.52 -13.32 16.97
N GLY A 98 12.81 -13.29 17.30
CA GLY A 98 13.81 -14.16 16.68
C GLY A 98 14.09 -13.78 15.23
N THR A 99 14.09 -14.77 14.33
CA THR A 99 14.41 -14.55 12.91
C THR A 99 13.31 -13.79 12.17
N ALA A 100 12.04 -13.93 12.56
CA ALA A 100 10.93 -13.20 11.94
C ALA A 100 11.12 -11.68 12.13
N ALA A 101 11.34 -11.26 13.38
CA ALA A 101 11.66 -9.85 13.72
C ALA A 101 13.03 -9.34 13.22
N ALA A 102 13.82 -10.15 12.50
CA ALA A 102 15.12 -9.75 11.97
C ALA A 102 15.08 -9.37 10.48
N THR A 103 13.95 -9.62 9.80
CA THR A 103 13.79 -9.34 8.37
C THR A 103 12.38 -8.85 8.08
N PRO A 104 12.18 -7.88 7.17
CA PRO A 104 10.84 -7.42 6.83
C PRO A 104 9.99 -8.55 6.24
N ALA A 105 8.72 -8.65 6.64
CA ALA A 105 7.72 -9.49 6.00
C ALA A 105 7.59 -9.19 4.51
N ALA A 106 6.95 -10.12 3.78
CA ALA A 106 6.73 -9.98 2.34
C ALA A 106 5.97 -8.69 1.99
N THR A 107 4.97 -8.34 2.81
CA THR A 107 4.08 -7.17 2.83
C THR A 107 4.80 -5.82 2.98
N LYS A 108 5.72 -5.51 2.08
CA LYS A 108 6.40 -4.21 1.98
C LYS A 108 5.49 -3.23 1.27
N LEU A 109 5.31 -2.04 1.85
CA LEU A 109 4.31 -1.06 1.43
C LEU A 109 4.91 0.20 0.82
N LEU A 110 5.99 0.71 1.40
CA LEU A 110 6.68 1.91 0.92
C LEU A 110 8.19 1.66 0.88
N ALA A 111 8.85 2.13 -0.17
CA ALA A 111 10.31 2.11 -0.22
C ALA A 111 10.86 3.35 -0.93
N GLY A 112 12.08 3.75 -0.59
CA GLY A 112 12.76 4.88 -1.20
C GLY A 112 14.22 4.97 -0.83
N ASP A 113 15.07 5.29 -1.81
CA ASP A 113 16.51 5.47 -1.61
C ASP A 113 16.81 6.84 -0.99
N PHE A 114 17.80 6.88 -0.09
CA PHE A 114 18.27 8.14 0.48
C PHE A 114 19.09 8.93 -0.54
N SER A 115 18.68 10.17 -0.79
CA SER A 115 19.47 11.19 -1.47
C SER A 115 19.89 12.26 -0.46
N GLY A 116 21.10 12.12 0.08
CA GLY A 116 21.55 12.93 1.21
C GLY A 116 20.85 12.50 2.50
N ASN A 117 20.13 13.42 3.14
CA ASN A 117 19.43 13.16 4.40
C ASN A 117 17.93 12.87 4.24
N SER A 118 17.44 12.71 3.02
CA SER A 118 16.02 12.46 2.77
C SER A 118 15.81 11.35 1.74
N ALA A 119 14.74 10.59 1.91
CA ALA A 119 14.20 9.65 0.95
C ALA A 119 12.74 10.00 0.67
N ASN A 120 12.35 10.05 -0.60
CA ASN A 120 10.95 10.02 -1.00
C ASN A 120 10.55 8.55 -1.11
N VAL A 121 9.52 8.14 -0.38
CA VAL A 121 9.08 6.74 -0.35
C VAL A 121 7.76 6.60 -1.11
N THR A 122 7.61 5.50 -1.84
CA THR A 122 6.41 5.23 -2.66
C THR A 122 6.07 3.75 -2.67
N SER A 123 4.79 3.43 -2.90
CA SER A 123 4.33 2.06 -3.16
C SER A 123 4.59 1.58 -4.59
N THR A 124 4.86 2.48 -5.55
CA THR A 124 4.98 2.17 -6.99
C THR A 124 6.00 1.07 -7.30
N GLY A 125 7.18 1.12 -6.66
CA GLY A 125 8.28 0.19 -6.93
C GLY A 125 8.34 -1.02 -5.99
N ILE A 126 7.43 -1.11 -5.02
CA ILE A 126 7.51 -2.11 -3.94
C ILE A 126 6.21 -2.90 -3.74
N VAL A 127 5.07 -2.37 -4.18
CA VAL A 127 3.77 -3.06 -4.28
C VAL A 127 3.42 -3.31 -5.74
N GLY A 128 3.39 -2.25 -6.55
CA GLY A 128 3.08 -2.28 -7.98
C GLY A 128 2.83 -0.88 -8.57
N ASP A 129 3.04 -0.72 -9.88
CA ASP A 129 2.79 0.55 -10.59
C ASP A 129 1.41 0.53 -11.27
N PHE A 130 0.48 1.27 -10.69
CA PHE A 130 -0.91 1.34 -11.14
C PHE A 130 -1.19 2.43 -12.17
N SER A 131 -0.18 3.20 -12.61
CA SER A 131 -0.36 4.37 -13.48
C SER A 131 -1.02 4.08 -14.83
N ASN A 132 -0.90 2.84 -15.32
CA ASN A 132 -1.51 2.37 -16.58
C ASN A 132 -2.62 1.33 -16.34
N SER A 133 -3.09 1.19 -15.11
CA SER A 133 -4.15 0.23 -14.80
C SER A 133 -5.48 0.66 -15.41
N TRP A 134 -6.24 -0.30 -15.90
CA TRP A 134 -7.60 -0.10 -16.38
C TRP A 134 -8.44 -1.35 -16.11
N GLY A 135 -9.75 -1.17 -16.07
CA GLY A 135 -10.67 -2.28 -15.89
C GLY A 135 -11.99 -2.09 -16.61
N LYS A 136 -12.62 -3.22 -16.89
CA LYS A 136 -13.93 -3.37 -17.50
C LYS A 136 -14.70 -4.43 -16.73
N TYR A 137 -16.01 -4.29 -16.73
CA TYR A 137 -16.89 -5.25 -16.11
C TYR A 137 -18.24 -5.30 -16.82
N ILE A 138 -19.00 -6.36 -16.56
CA ILE A 138 -20.40 -6.50 -16.95
C ILE A 138 -21.25 -6.82 -15.72
N LEU A 139 -22.56 -6.56 -15.82
CA LEU A 139 -23.56 -7.14 -14.93
C LEU A 139 -24.14 -8.40 -15.56
N ALA A 140 -24.02 -9.55 -14.89
CA ALA A 140 -24.58 -10.84 -15.31
C ALA A 140 -24.54 -11.85 -14.15
N THR A 141 -25.39 -12.88 -14.19
CA THR A 141 -25.48 -13.96 -13.18
C THR A 141 -25.26 -15.38 -13.77
N PRO A 142 -24.11 -15.64 -14.43
CA PRO A 142 -23.84 -16.89 -15.14
C PRO A 142 -23.79 -18.17 -14.28
N THR A 143 -23.81 -18.08 -12.96
CA THR A 143 -23.77 -19.23 -12.03
C THR A 143 -25.15 -19.85 -11.75
N ASP A 144 -26.24 -19.22 -12.22
CA ASP A 144 -27.61 -19.75 -12.18
C ASP A 144 -28.28 -19.79 -13.58
N ASP A 145 -29.57 -20.15 -13.64
CA ASP A 145 -30.39 -20.20 -14.85
C ASP A 145 -31.51 -19.15 -14.89
N ASP A 146 -31.54 -18.21 -13.94
CA ASP A 146 -32.59 -17.20 -13.80
C ASP A 146 -32.17 -15.87 -14.45
N ASN A 147 -32.58 -15.68 -15.70
CA ASN A 147 -32.27 -14.44 -16.43
C ASN A 147 -33.01 -13.17 -15.95
N SER A 148 -33.78 -13.25 -14.85
CA SER A 148 -34.47 -12.10 -14.28
C SER A 148 -33.68 -11.35 -13.20
N ASN A 149 -32.49 -11.86 -12.82
CA ASN A 149 -31.65 -11.30 -11.75
C ASN A 149 -30.25 -10.86 -12.22
N GLU A 150 -30.04 -10.69 -13.53
CA GLU A 150 -28.71 -10.48 -14.13
C GLU A 150 -27.97 -9.23 -13.59
N GLU A 151 -28.69 -8.25 -13.07
CA GLU A 151 -28.11 -7.09 -12.36
C GLU A 151 -27.49 -7.42 -11.00
N SER A 152 -27.63 -8.66 -10.51
CA SER A 152 -27.14 -9.13 -9.21
C SER A 152 -25.77 -9.79 -9.24
N GLY A 153 -25.12 -9.86 -10.39
CA GLY A 153 -23.74 -10.33 -10.49
C GLY A 153 -22.85 -9.31 -11.18
N ILE A 154 -21.56 -9.40 -10.91
CA ILE A 154 -20.53 -8.56 -11.52
C ILE A 154 -19.34 -9.41 -11.93
N TRP A 155 -18.89 -9.24 -13.17
CA TRP A 155 -17.76 -9.98 -13.71
C TRP A 155 -16.78 -9.03 -14.39
N PHE A 156 -15.52 -9.10 -13.97
CA PHE A 156 -14.42 -8.24 -14.46
C PHE A 156 -13.86 -8.78 -15.79
N LEU A 157 -14.70 -8.74 -16.82
CA LEU A 157 -14.40 -9.21 -18.17
C LEU A 157 -14.86 -8.21 -19.24
N ASP A 158 -14.34 -8.36 -20.45
CA ASP A 158 -14.81 -7.65 -21.64
C ASP A 158 -15.55 -8.64 -22.55
N ASN A 159 -16.78 -8.32 -22.95
CA ASN A 159 -17.57 -9.14 -23.87
C ASN A 159 -17.91 -8.44 -25.19
N SER A 160 -17.26 -7.31 -25.49
CA SER A 160 -17.54 -6.49 -26.68
C SER A 160 -17.26 -7.20 -28.02
N SER A 161 -16.42 -8.24 -28.03
CA SER A 161 -16.18 -9.10 -29.19
C SER A 161 -17.27 -10.17 -29.41
N GLY A 162 -18.21 -10.30 -28.46
CA GLY A 162 -19.20 -11.36 -28.39
C GLY A 162 -18.72 -12.61 -27.64
N ASN A 163 -17.47 -12.65 -27.18
CA ASN A 163 -16.93 -13.67 -26.28
C ASN A 163 -16.32 -13.01 -25.05
N ALA A 164 -16.23 -13.74 -23.92
CA ALA A 164 -15.57 -13.24 -22.73
C ALA A 164 -14.04 -13.18 -22.91
N GLU A 165 -13.47 -12.01 -22.66
CA GLU A 165 -12.05 -11.68 -22.72
C GLU A 165 -11.61 -11.00 -21.41
N VAL A 166 -10.30 -10.89 -21.20
CA VAL A 166 -9.71 -10.26 -20.00
C VAL A 166 -10.23 -8.83 -19.84
N GLY A 167 -10.89 -8.56 -18.71
CA GLY A 167 -11.45 -7.24 -18.40
C GLY A 167 -10.53 -6.33 -17.59
N LEU A 168 -9.42 -6.84 -17.07
CA LEU A 168 -8.53 -6.10 -16.18
C LEU A 168 -7.10 -6.08 -16.73
N SER A 169 -6.46 -4.92 -16.66
CA SER A 169 -5.02 -4.78 -16.85
C SER A 169 -4.44 -4.16 -15.60
N LEU A 170 -3.77 -4.99 -14.81
CA LEU A 170 -3.16 -4.65 -13.54
C LEU A 170 -1.69 -5.11 -13.55
N PRO A 171 -0.77 -4.41 -12.85
CA PRO A 171 0.60 -4.87 -12.74
C PRO A 171 0.69 -6.21 -12.00
N THR A 172 1.80 -6.94 -12.16
CA THR A 172 2.10 -8.04 -11.23
C THR A 172 2.47 -7.45 -9.88
N LEU A 173 1.82 -7.93 -8.82
CA LEU A 173 2.11 -7.54 -7.45
C LEU A 173 3.39 -8.23 -6.94
N THR A 174 4.08 -7.57 -6.03
CA THR A 174 5.15 -8.20 -5.24
C THR A 174 4.56 -9.19 -4.22
N ASP A 175 5.39 -10.11 -3.73
CA ASP A 175 4.99 -11.09 -2.72
C ASP A 175 4.38 -10.40 -1.49
N GLY A 176 3.35 -11.01 -0.90
CA GLY A 176 2.63 -10.46 0.25
C GLY A 176 1.43 -9.60 -0.11
N TRP A 177 1.05 -9.52 -1.40
CA TRP A 177 -0.11 -8.77 -1.86
C TRP A 177 -1.02 -9.61 -2.75
N LYS A 178 -2.33 -9.31 -2.74
CA LYS A 178 -3.33 -9.83 -3.68
C LYS A 178 -4.25 -8.71 -4.15
N TYR A 179 -4.95 -8.94 -5.26
CA TYR A 179 -6.11 -8.12 -5.62
C TYR A 179 -7.36 -8.66 -4.96
N GLU A 180 -8.31 -7.77 -4.69
CA GLU A 180 -9.66 -8.14 -4.32
C GLU A 180 -10.67 -7.21 -5.01
N GLY A 181 -11.74 -7.79 -5.54
CA GLY A 181 -12.85 -7.03 -6.09
C GLY A 181 -13.96 -6.87 -5.04
N TRP A 182 -14.62 -5.72 -5.05
CA TRP A 182 -15.65 -5.38 -4.07
C TRP A 182 -16.87 -4.72 -4.70
N VAL A 183 -18.02 -4.95 -4.09
CA VAL A 183 -19.25 -4.20 -4.29
C VAL A 183 -19.67 -3.55 -2.98
N VAL A 184 -19.97 -2.26 -2.97
CA VAL A 184 -20.42 -1.54 -1.78
C VAL A 184 -21.94 -1.54 -1.71
N LEU A 185 -22.49 -2.36 -0.82
CA LEU A 185 -23.92 -2.50 -0.58
C LEU A 185 -24.31 -1.80 0.73
N ASN A 186 -25.27 -0.87 0.68
CA ASN A 186 -25.67 -0.06 1.83
C ASN A 186 -24.48 0.57 2.59
N GLY A 187 -23.44 0.99 1.86
CA GLY A 187 -22.21 1.56 2.42
C GLY A 187 -21.24 0.54 3.02
N THR A 188 -21.53 -0.75 2.96
CA THR A 188 -20.65 -1.84 3.43
C THR A 188 -20.05 -2.58 2.23
N PRO A 189 -18.72 -2.69 2.14
CA PRO A 189 -18.06 -3.50 1.11
C PRO A 189 -18.39 -4.99 1.28
N VAL A 190 -18.69 -5.65 0.16
CA VAL A 190 -18.87 -7.09 0.05
C VAL A 190 -17.92 -7.59 -1.02
N SER A 191 -17.09 -8.57 -0.66
CA SER A 191 -16.09 -9.15 -1.55
C SER A 191 -16.74 -9.89 -2.72
N THR A 192 -16.14 -9.76 -3.89
CA THR A 192 -16.34 -10.66 -5.03
C THR A 192 -15.37 -11.85 -4.97
N GLY A 193 -14.19 -11.63 -4.37
CA GLY A 193 -13.12 -12.61 -4.34
C GLY A 193 -11.73 -12.02 -4.48
N THR A 194 -10.74 -12.77 -4.00
CA THR A 194 -9.31 -12.43 -4.14
C THR A 194 -8.70 -13.10 -5.35
N PHE A 195 -7.77 -12.45 -6.04
CA PHE A 195 -7.07 -12.99 -7.20
C PHE A 195 -5.66 -12.40 -7.34
N LEU A 196 -4.78 -13.12 -8.04
CA LEU A 196 -3.45 -12.64 -8.41
C LEU A 196 -3.34 -12.34 -9.91
N ASP A 197 -3.96 -13.20 -10.73
CA ASP A 197 -3.97 -13.07 -12.17
C ASP A 197 -5.30 -12.48 -12.63
N PRO A 198 -5.32 -11.26 -13.20
CA PRO A 198 -6.56 -10.64 -13.69
C PRO A 198 -7.20 -11.38 -14.88
N ALA A 199 -6.52 -12.38 -15.45
CA ALA A 199 -7.02 -13.24 -16.53
C ALA A 199 -7.51 -14.61 -16.04
N SER A 200 -7.63 -14.81 -14.72
CA SER A 200 -8.06 -16.06 -14.09
C SER A 200 -9.23 -15.82 -13.12
N ALA A 201 -10.01 -16.85 -12.80
CA ALA A 201 -11.04 -16.77 -11.77
C ALA A 201 -10.44 -16.44 -10.40
N ASP A 202 -11.22 -15.81 -9.53
CA ASP A 202 -10.85 -15.58 -8.13
C ASP A 202 -10.81 -16.88 -7.31
N ASP A 203 -10.13 -16.80 -6.17
CA ASP A 203 -9.82 -17.94 -5.30
C ASP A 203 -11.08 -18.61 -4.73
N ASN A 204 -12.19 -17.88 -4.62
CA ASN A 204 -13.48 -18.33 -4.08
C ASN A 204 -14.52 -18.72 -5.13
N ALA A 205 -14.23 -18.65 -6.43
CA ALA A 205 -15.19 -18.96 -7.50
C ALA A 205 -15.92 -20.32 -7.32
N ALA A 206 -15.26 -21.31 -6.70
CA ALA A 206 -15.84 -22.63 -6.43
C ALA A 206 -16.53 -22.76 -5.05
N THR A 207 -16.28 -21.83 -4.13
CA THR A 207 -16.65 -21.96 -2.71
C THR A 207 -17.48 -20.80 -2.17
N SER A 208 -17.70 -19.75 -2.97
CA SER A 208 -18.51 -18.61 -2.55
C SER A 208 -19.88 -19.05 -2.03
N PRO A 209 -20.37 -18.46 -0.92
CA PRO A 209 -21.72 -18.70 -0.44
C PRO A 209 -22.79 -17.94 -1.24
N TYR A 210 -22.41 -16.99 -2.10
CA TYR A 210 -23.34 -16.10 -2.81
C TYR A 210 -23.71 -16.57 -4.20
N LYS A 211 -22.79 -17.28 -4.87
CA LYS A 211 -23.01 -17.83 -6.21
C LYS A 211 -24.18 -18.79 -6.30
N GLY A 212 -24.70 -18.92 -7.51
CA GLY A 212 -25.67 -19.93 -7.93
C GLY A 212 -25.15 -21.36 -7.88
N SER A 213 -26.05 -22.33 -8.08
CA SER A 213 -25.74 -23.77 -7.92
C SER A 213 -25.28 -24.49 -9.18
N LEU A 214 -25.29 -23.84 -10.36
CA LEU A 214 -25.08 -24.54 -11.63
C LEU A 214 -23.61 -24.72 -11.99
N ASN A 215 -22.80 -23.68 -11.82
CA ASN A 215 -21.39 -23.67 -12.22
C ASN A 215 -20.61 -22.59 -11.43
N ASN A 216 -19.30 -22.44 -11.71
CA ASN A 216 -18.42 -21.49 -11.00
C ASN A 216 -18.26 -20.13 -11.71
N GLY A 217 -19.03 -19.89 -12.77
CA GLY A 217 -18.98 -18.68 -13.59
C GLY A 217 -17.82 -18.66 -14.60
N PRO A 218 -17.62 -17.52 -15.27
CA PRO A 218 -16.47 -17.26 -16.14
C PRO A 218 -15.12 -17.53 -15.47
N ALA A 219 -14.11 -17.82 -16.29
CA ALA A 219 -12.73 -17.98 -15.83
C ALA A 219 -12.02 -16.61 -15.62
N PHE A 220 -12.73 -15.64 -15.07
CA PHE A 220 -12.27 -14.27 -14.78
C PHE A 220 -12.78 -13.88 -13.39
N PRO A 221 -12.18 -12.89 -12.71
CA PRO A 221 -12.65 -12.48 -11.38
C PRO A 221 -14.10 -11.97 -11.44
N GLY A 222 -14.90 -12.27 -10.44
CA GLY A 222 -16.30 -11.86 -10.39
C GLY A 222 -17.16 -12.71 -9.47
N GLU A 223 -18.36 -12.22 -9.18
CA GLU A 223 -19.26 -12.87 -8.24
C GLU A 223 -20.72 -12.67 -8.67
N ASP A 224 -21.51 -13.69 -8.40
CA ASP A 224 -22.96 -13.60 -8.44
C ASP A 224 -23.50 -13.46 -7.02
N TYR A 225 -24.22 -12.39 -6.74
CA TYR A 225 -24.93 -12.21 -5.49
C TYR A 225 -26.38 -12.68 -5.64
N VAL A 226 -26.58 -14.00 -5.73
CA VAL A 226 -27.91 -14.61 -6.00
C VAL A 226 -28.40 -15.53 -4.88
N MET A 227 -27.52 -15.90 -3.95
CA MET A 227 -27.84 -16.72 -2.77
C MET A 227 -27.41 -16.07 -1.46
N GLY A 228 -28.23 -16.22 -0.42
CA GLY A 228 -27.89 -15.74 0.92
C GLY A 228 -28.07 -14.23 1.09
N SER A 229 -27.24 -13.64 1.95
CA SER A 229 -27.27 -12.21 2.25
C SER A 229 -25.92 -11.74 2.76
N ALA A 230 -25.61 -10.47 2.54
CA ALA A 230 -24.43 -9.78 3.05
C ALA A 230 -24.76 -8.30 3.30
N ALA A 231 -24.04 -7.63 4.20
CA ALA A 231 -24.26 -6.21 4.49
C ALA A 231 -25.72 -5.82 4.85
N GLY A 232 -26.52 -6.77 5.36
CA GLY A 232 -27.95 -6.57 5.64
C GLY A 232 -28.84 -6.49 4.40
N VAL A 233 -28.35 -6.96 3.25
CA VAL A 233 -29.07 -7.05 1.97
C VAL A 233 -29.25 -8.53 1.62
N ASP A 234 -30.49 -8.92 1.33
CA ASP A 234 -30.81 -10.25 0.81
C ASP A 234 -30.57 -10.30 -0.70
N PHE A 235 -30.10 -11.45 -1.19
CA PHE A 235 -29.82 -11.70 -2.59
C PHE A 235 -30.95 -12.52 -3.26
N PRO A 236 -31.27 -12.26 -4.55
CA PRO A 236 -30.60 -11.33 -5.47
C PRO A 236 -30.87 -9.83 -5.18
N THR A 237 -29.93 -8.97 -5.55
CA THR A 237 -30.03 -7.50 -5.37
C THR A 237 -29.56 -6.72 -6.61
N ASP A 238 -30.13 -5.56 -6.90
CA ASP A 238 -29.70 -4.74 -8.05
C ASP A 238 -28.40 -4.00 -7.72
N LEU A 239 -27.32 -4.29 -8.45
CA LEU A 239 -26.02 -3.63 -8.27
C LEU A 239 -25.92 -2.25 -8.93
N LYS A 240 -26.96 -1.79 -9.65
CA LYS A 240 -26.98 -0.42 -10.16
C LYS A 240 -26.94 0.59 -9.01
N ASP A 241 -26.23 1.69 -9.24
CA ASP A 241 -25.87 2.71 -8.24
C ASP A 241 -24.91 2.23 -7.13
N ALA A 242 -24.51 0.95 -7.10
CA ALA A 242 -23.47 0.47 -6.18
C ALA A 242 -22.08 0.95 -6.62
N THR A 243 -21.17 1.08 -5.65
CA THR A 243 -19.75 1.33 -5.95
C THR A 243 -19.01 0.02 -6.10
N ILE A 244 -18.28 -0.13 -7.20
CA ILE A 244 -17.38 -1.24 -7.48
C ILE A 244 -15.95 -0.78 -7.26
N VAL A 245 -15.12 -1.61 -6.63
CA VAL A 245 -13.73 -1.30 -6.32
C VAL A 245 -12.83 -2.50 -6.62
N ILE A 246 -11.66 -2.26 -7.20
CA ILE A 246 -10.53 -3.18 -7.13
C ILE A 246 -9.51 -2.59 -6.15
N SER A 247 -9.16 -3.35 -5.13
CA SER A 247 -8.14 -3.00 -4.13
C SER A 247 -6.94 -3.93 -4.20
N VAL A 248 -5.88 -3.53 -3.50
CA VAL A 248 -4.65 -4.30 -3.30
C VAL A 248 -4.54 -4.62 -1.82
N GLU A 249 -4.74 -5.88 -1.47
CA GLU A 249 -4.87 -6.35 -0.10
C GLU A 249 -3.56 -6.97 0.40
N PRO A 250 -3.16 -6.72 1.66
CA PRO A 250 -2.06 -7.45 2.28
C PRO A 250 -2.42 -8.94 2.36
N TYR A 251 -1.43 -9.82 2.25
CA TYR A 251 -1.63 -11.25 2.38
C TYR A 251 -0.64 -11.87 3.37
N PRO A 252 -1.11 -12.47 4.48
CA PRO A 252 -2.53 -12.66 4.87
C PRO A 252 -3.25 -11.35 5.22
N ASP A 253 -4.55 -11.30 4.90
CA ASP A 253 -5.45 -10.19 5.27
C ASP A 253 -6.22 -10.52 6.56
N ASN A 254 -6.40 -9.54 7.42
CA ASN A 254 -7.19 -9.62 8.65
C ASN A 254 -8.36 -8.63 8.69
N SER A 255 -8.56 -7.84 7.63
CA SER A 255 -9.65 -6.89 7.51
C SER A 255 -10.84 -7.50 6.77
N ALA A 256 -12.04 -7.03 7.10
CA ALA A 256 -13.24 -7.29 6.31
C ALA A 256 -13.56 -6.12 5.36
N ALA A 257 -12.79 -5.04 5.43
CA ALA A 257 -12.92 -3.85 4.60
C ALA A 257 -11.71 -3.73 3.66
N PRO A 258 -11.88 -3.16 2.45
CA PRO A 258 -10.80 -3.06 1.47
C PRO A 258 -9.65 -2.19 1.99
N PHE A 259 -8.42 -2.67 1.84
CA PHE A 259 -7.21 -1.92 2.18
C PHE A 259 -7.10 -0.61 1.39
N THR A 260 -6.28 0.31 1.87
CA THR A 260 -6.21 1.71 1.43
C THR A 260 -5.90 1.86 -0.05
N LEU A 261 -5.06 0.98 -0.63
CA LEU A 261 -4.72 0.96 -2.05
C LEU A 261 -5.91 0.44 -2.88
N LYS A 262 -6.59 1.37 -3.55
CA LYS A 262 -7.78 1.15 -4.38
C LYS A 262 -7.51 1.75 -5.77
N PRO A 263 -6.75 1.07 -6.65
CA PRO A 263 -6.32 1.63 -7.93
C PRO A 263 -7.46 1.84 -8.93
N LEU A 264 -8.55 1.08 -8.85
CA LEU A 264 -9.70 1.21 -9.75
C LEU A 264 -11.01 1.25 -8.96
N ALA A 265 -11.93 2.12 -9.37
CA ALA A 265 -13.28 2.16 -8.83
C ALA A 265 -14.28 2.75 -9.84
N ASN A 266 -15.55 2.44 -9.69
CA ASN A 266 -16.63 3.06 -10.45
C ASN A 266 -17.96 2.96 -9.70
N VAL A 267 -18.85 3.91 -9.90
CA VAL A 267 -20.26 3.76 -9.50
C VAL A 267 -21.02 3.21 -10.69
N VAL A 268 -21.67 2.06 -10.52
CA VAL A 268 -22.47 1.44 -11.58
C VAL A 268 -23.58 2.40 -12.00
N PRO A 269 -23.68 2.81 -13.27
CA PRO A 269 -24.73 3.74 -13.69
C PRO A 269 -26.14 3.15 -13.46
N ALA A 270 -27.08 3.96 -12.97
CA ALA A 270 -28.50 3.59 -12.88
C ALA A 270 -29.11 3.08 -14.20
N SER A 271 -28.55 3.51 -15.34
CA SER A 271 -28.96 3.10 -16.69
C SER A 271 -28.13 1.96 -17.27
N ALA A 272 -27.30 1.29 -16.46
CA ALA A 272 -26.49 0.16 -16.91
C ALA A 272 -27.39 -0.92 -17.51
N MET A 273 -26.98 -1.43 -18.66
CA MET A 273 -27.64 -2.54 -19.33
C MET A 273 -26.92 -3.83 -18.95
N ASN A 274 -27.69 -4.86 -18.59
CA ASN A 274 -27.14 -6.18 -18.30
C ASN A 274 -26.37 -6.70 -19.53
N HIS A 275 -25.32 -7.48 -19.29
CA HIS A 275 -24.39 -8.02 -20.30
C HIS A 275 -23.74 -6.97 -21.22
N SER A 276 -23.75 -5.68 -20.87
CA SER A 276 -23.05 -4.65 -21.62
C SER A 276 -21.80 -4.21 -20.88
N VAL A 277 -20.69 -4.10 -21.60
CA VAL A 277 -19.41 -3.70 -21.01
C VAL A 277 -19.47 -2.28 -20.45
N LEU A 278 -19.01 -2.14 -19.21
CA LEU A 278 -18.79 -0.91 -18.48
C LEU A 278 -17.29 -0.77 -18.18
N SER A 279 -16.82 0.45 -17.96
CA SER A 279 -15.42 0.71 -17.61
C SER A 279 -15.30 1.07 -16.14
N LEU A 280 -14.30 0.51 -15.47
CA LEU A 280 -13.78 1.07 -14.23
C LEU A 280 -13.04 2.37 -14.52
N GLU A 281 -13.01 3.26 -13.54
CA GLU A 281 -12.23 4.51 -13.59
C GLU A 281 -11.07 4.44 -12.59
N ALA A 282 -10.23 5.48 -12.58
CA ALA A 282 -9.19 5.62 -11.58
C ALA A 282 -9.82 5.63 -10.17
N GLY A 283 -9.34 4.74 -9.31
CA GLY A 283 -9.79 4.69 -7.93
C GLY A 283 -9.19 5.81 -7.07
N PRO A 284 -9.65 5.94 -5.82
CA PRO A 284 -9.32 7.08 -4.97
C PRO A 284 -7.84 7.13 -4.55
N ILE A 285 -7.17 5.98 -4.44
CA ILE A 285 -5.77 5.88 -4.01
C ILE A 285 -5.08 4.78 -4.81
N SER A 286 -4.29 5.17 -5.81
CA SER A 286 -3.48 4.23 -6.62
C SER A 286 -1.99 4.23 -6.23
N VAL A 287 -1.58 5.12 -5.34
CA VAL A 287 -0.21 5.24 -4.86
C VAL A 287 -0.21 5.77 -3.43
N LEU A 288 0.65 5.20 -2.59
CA LEU A 288 0.98 5.75 -1.27
C LEU A 288 2.34 6.42 -1.35
N THR A 289 2.50 7.55 -0.66
CA THR A 289 3.74 8.31 -0.68
C THR A 289 4.06 8.93 0.68
N GLY A 290 5.31 9.30 0.85
CA GLY A 290 5.78 10.05 2.01
C GLY A 290 7.23 10.46 1.88
N THR A 291 7.74 11.03 2.96
CA THR A 291 9.15 11.38 3.11
C THR A 291 9.72 10.77 4.37
N VAL A 292 11.01 10.42 4.30
CA VAL A 292 11.80 9.99 5.45
C VAL A 292 13.03 10.88 5.52
N SER A 293 13.41 11.32 6.72
CA SER A 293 14.56 12.19 6.95
C SER A 293 15.41 11.74 8.13
N ARG A 294 16.74 11.89 8.01
CA ARG A 294 17.75 11.50 8.99
C ARG A 294 18.67 12.66 9.37
#